data_AF-J0U7R8-F1
#
_entry.id   AF-J0U7R8-F1
#
_cell.length_a   1.000
_cell.length_b   1.000
_cell.length_c   1.000
_cell.angle_alpha   90.00
_cell.angle_beta   90.00
_cell.angle_gamma   90.00
#
_symmetry.space_group_name_H-M   'P 1'
#
loop_
_entity.id
_entity.type
_entity.pdbx_description
1 polymer ?
#
loop_
_entity_poly.entity_id
_entity_poly.type
_entity_poly.pdbx_seq_one_letter_code
_entity_poly.pdbx_strand_id
1 'polypeptide(L)'
;MQPDSSPAAGRAPFLPDVARIALGVFIGGLAALFAHDAIVGQRPPAPPPATPAVMQSRPVGDDSSNSTQATPPPVVVQPAPPPPALPAPPPPAPPQAEPPASQSLPATQDAQSQKKADDDLKTAQALAARLEAERQQRRADAWARYFQPSPVCRADPTTRPCADAHLAARKRFDAQYVDR
;
A
#
# COMPACT_ATOMS: atom_id res chain seq x y z
N MET A 1 46.57 -4.54 -49.32
CA MET A 1 45.22 -4.47 -49.90
C MET A 1 44.24 -4.26 -48.76
N GLN A 2 43.53 -3.13 -48.77
CA GLN A 2 42.69 -2.67 -47.66
C GLN A 2 41.36 -3.42 -47.64
N PRO A 3 40.79 -3.72 -46.45
CA PRO A 3 39.40 -4.12 -46.34
C PRO A 3 38.49 -2.91 -46.53
N ASP A 4 37.63 -3.01 -47.53
CA ASP A 4 36.56 -2.07 -47.85
C ASP A 4 35.68 -1.83 -46.61
N SER A 5 35.65 -0.58 -46.17
CA SER A 5 34.67 -0.08 -45.22
C SER A 5 33.41 0.25 -46.02
N SER A 6 32.30 -0.45 -45.76
CA SER A 6 30.99 0.08 -46.13
C SER A 6 29.94 -0.11 -45.03
N PRO A 7 29.08 0.91 -44.82
CA PRO A 7 28.43 1.19 -43.56
C PRO A 7 27.07 0.50 -43.41
N ALA A 8 26.81 0.00 -42.21
CA ALA A 8 25.47 -0.32 -41.74
C ALA A 8 24.65 0.97 -41.53
N ALA A 9 23.91 1.40 -42.55
CA ALA A 9 22.98 2.52 -42.44
C ALA A 9 21.71 2.24 -43.26
N GLY A 10 20.72 1.61 -42.62
CA GLY A 10 19.44 1.30 -43.26
C GLY A 10 18.39 0.65 -42.35
N ARG A 11 18.49 0.82 -41.02
CA ARG A 11 17.45 0.32 -40.09
C ARG A 11 16.54 1.50 -39.70
N ALA A 12 15.35 1.48 -40.29
CA ALA A 12 14.32 2.50 -40.28
C ALA A 12 13.87 3.03 -38.89
N PRO A 13 13.31 4.25 -38.80
CA PRO A 13 12.96 4.98 -37.57
C PRO A 13 11.62 4.53 -36.96
N PHE A 14 11.40 3.23 -36.77
CA PHE A 14 10.12 2.75 -36.23
C PHE A 14 9.95 3.03 -34.72
N LEU A 15 11.04 2.96 -33.95
CA LEU A 15 11.01 3.21 -32.51
C LEU A 15 10.68 4.66 -32.10
N PRO A 16 11.27 5.72 -32.71
CA PRO A 16 10.96 7.09 -32.30
C PRO A 16 9.52 7.51 -32.61
N ASP A 17 8.92 7.01 -33.69
CA ASP A 17 7.53 7.35 -34.03
C ASP A 17 6.52 6.65 -33.12
N VAL A 18 6.75 5.38 -32.78
CA VAL A 18 5.91 4.67 -31.80
C VAL A 18 6.03 5.32 -30.41
N ALA A 19 7.23 5.76 -30.02
CA ALA A 19 7.44 6.47 -28.76
C ALA A 19 6.68 7.81 -28.71
N ARG A 20 6.63 8.56 -29.81
CA ARG A 20 5.85 9.80 -29.91
C ARG A 20 4.34 9.56 -29.84
N ILE A 21 3.85 8.53 -30.52
CA ILE A 21 2.44 8.14 -30.47
C ILE A 21 2.08 7.71 -29.04
N ALA A 22 2.89 6.86 -28.42
CA ALA A 22 2.68 6.40 -27.05
C ALA A 22 2.68 7.57 -26.04
N LEU A 23 3.61 8.52 -26.19
CA LEU A 23 3.69 9.70 -25.34
C LEU A 23 2.44 10.59 -25.51
N GLY A 24 1.97 10.78 -26.74
CA GLY A 24 0.75 11.55 -27.02
C GLY A 24 -0.49 10.93 -26.38
N VAL A 25 -0.67 9.61 -26.52
CA VAL A 25 -1.80 8.90 -25.91
C VAL A 25 -1.70 8.90 -24.38
N PHE A 26 -0.50 8.79 -23.83
CA PHE A 26 -0.28 8.84 -22.38
C PHE A 26 -0.65 10.22 -21.79
N ILE A 27 -0.17 11.30 -22.39
CA ILE A 27 -0.49 12.66 -21.94
C ILE A 27 -1.98 12.95 -22.11
N GLY A 28 -2.57 12.55 -23.25
CA GLY A 28 -4.01 12.70 -23.49
C GLY A 28 -4.87 11.91 -22.50
N GLY A 29 -4.46 10.69 -22.16
CA GLY A 29 -5.13 9.85 -21.16
C GLY A 29 -5.10 10.46 -19.76
N LEU A 30 -3.95 11.00 -19.34
CA LEU A 30 -3.85 11.70 -18.06
C LEU A 30 -4.74 12.96 -18.01
N ALA A 31 -4.75 13.75 -19.08
CA ALA A 31 -5.61 14.96 -19.14
C ALA A 31 -7.11 14.61 -19.04
N ALA A 32 -7.55 13.52 -19.69
CA ALA A 32 -8.94 13.07 -19.62
C ALA A 32 -9.35 12.62 -18.20
N LEU A 33 -8.46 11.94 -17.49
CA LEU A 33 -8.68 11.55 -16.08
C LEU A 33 -8.86 12.77 -15.18
N PHE A 34 -8.00 13.78 -15.29
CA PHE A 34 -8.13 15.01 -14.50
C PHE A 34 -9.39 15.82 -14.83
N ALA A 35 -9.77 15.90 -16.11
CA ALA A 35 -11.01 16.57 -16.51
C ALA A 35 -12.26 15.84 -15.99
N HIS A 36 -12.23 14.51 -15.94
CA HIS A 36 -13.34 13.72 -15.42
C HIS A 36 -13.60 13.99 -13.93
N ASP A 37 -12.56 14.07 -13.09
CA ASP A 37 -12.72 14.38 -11.67
C ASP A 37 -13.26 15.80 -11.42
N ALA A 38 -12.86 16.78 -12.24
CA ALA A 38 -13.37 18.14 -12.15
C ALA A 38 -14.88 18.22 -12.42
N ILE A 39 -15.40 17.39 -13.33
CA ILE A 39 -16.83 17.37 -13.70
C ILE A 39 -17.66 16.61 -12.65
N VAL A 40 -17.17 15.49 -12.13
CA VAL A 40 -17.91 14.68 -11.15
C VAL A 40 -18.00 15.36 -9.78
N GLY A 41 -16.98 16.15 -9.39
CA GLY A 41 -16.98 16.89 -8.13
C GLY A 41 -17.98 18.06 -8.07
N GLN A 42 -18.45 18.57 -9.20
CA GLN A 42 -19.35 19.74 -9.28
C GLN A 42 -20.83 19.36 -9.33
N ARG A 43 -21.22 18.12 -9.03
CA ARG A 43 -22.65 17.77 -8.99
C ARG A 43 -23.31 18.51 -7.82
N PRO A 44 -24.20 19.50 -8.07
CA PRO A 44 -24.89 20.17 -6.99
C PRO A 44 -25.75 19.15 -6.22
N PRO A 45 -25.88 19.28 -4.89
CA PRO A 45 -26.76 18.43 -4.12
C PRO A 45 -28.17 18.54 -4.70
N ALA A 46 -28.77 17.39 -5.02
CA ALA A 46 -30.15 17.33 -5.47
C ALA A 46 -31.05 18.03 -4.43
N PRO A 47 -32.02 18.86 -4.84
CA PRO A 47 -32.97 19.44 -3.90
C PRO A 47 -33.70 18.30 -3.16
N PRO A 48 -33.88 18.40 -1.83
CA PRO A 48 -34.58 17.37 -1.08
C PRO A 48 -36.01 17.21 -1.64
N PRO A 49 -36.52 15.98 -1.78
CA PRO A 49 -37.93 15.79 -2.06
C PRO A 49 -38.73 16.42 -0.91
N ALA A 50 -39.72 17.26 -1.26
CA ALA A 50 -40.64 17.86 -0.30
C ALA A 50 -41.35 16.75 0.49
N THR A 51 -40.93 16.54 1.73
CA THR A 51 -41.63 15.66 2.66
C THR A 51 -42.82 16.42 3.26
N PRO A 52 -44.06 15.89 3.18
CA PRO A 52 -45.15 16.41 3.98
C PRO A 52 -44.86 16.15 5.46
N ALA A 53 -45.11 17.18 6.27
CA ALA A 53 -44.94 17.19 7.70
C ALA A 53 -45.64 15.99 8.37
N VAL A 54 -44.86 15.14 9.04
CA VAL A 54 -45.39 14.19 10.02
C VAL A 54 -44.76 14.50 11.37
N MET A 55 -45.62 15.08 12.19
CA MET A 55 -45.70 15.02 13.66
C MET A 55 -44.45 14.63 14.44
N GLN A 56 -44.00 15.62 15.21
CA GLN A 56 -43.17 15.48 16.40
C GLN A 56 -43.76 14.51 17.42
N SER A 57 -42.92 13.60 17.92
CA SER A 57 -43.05 13.04 19.27
C SER A 57 -41.72 13.27 19.98
N ARG A 58 -41.74 14.11 21.01
CA ARG A 58 -40.61 14.45 21.89
C ARG A 58 -40.54 13.48 23.10
N PRO A 59 -39.48 13.54 23.91
CA PRO A 59 -38.76 12.36 24.40
C PRO A 59 -39.19 11.93 25.80
N VAL A 60 -38.92 10.66 26.13
CA VAL A 60 -38.87 10.16 27.51
C VAL A 60 -37.46 9.65 27.73
N GLY A 61 -36.77 10.25 28.69
CA GLY A 61 -35.48 9.79 29.18
C GLY A 61 -35.67 8.74 30.26
N ASP A 62 -34.71 7.83 30.33
CA ASP A 62 -34.24 7.07 31.51
C ASP A 62 -32.89 6.51 31.03
N ASP A 63 -31.77 7.10 31.46
CA ASP A 63 -31.00 6.76 32.66
C ASP A 63 -30.29 5.40 32.57
N SER A 64 -29.09 5.37 33.14
CA SER A 64 -28.27 4.19 33.44
C SER A 64 -27.34 3.67 32.33
N SER A 65 -26.16 4.29 32.32
CA SER A 65 -24.91 3.66 32.76
C SER A 65 -24.55 2.29 32.17
N ASN A 66 -23.65 2.28 31.18
CA ASN A 66 -22.50 1.37 31.25
C ASN A 66 -21.31 1.90 30.43
N SER A 67 -20.57 2.83 31.03
CA SER A 67 -19.17 3.06 30.66
C SER A 67 -18.33 1.91 31.19
N THR A 68 -18.17 0.83 30.40
CA THR A 68 -17.04 -0.07 30.60
C THR A 68 -15.82 0.56 29.94
N GLN A 69 -15.24 1.52 30.67
CA GLN A 69 -13.90 2.02 30.47
C GLN A 69 -12.94 0.85 30.77
N ALA A 70 -12.44 0.20 29.73
CA ALA A 70 -11.40 -0.80 29.86
C ALA A 70 -10.09 -0.08 30.20
N THR A 71 -9.82 0.00 31.50
CA THR A 71 -8.55 0.41 32.10
C THR A 71 -7.41 -0.45 31.54
N PRO A 72 -6.35 0.12 30.94
CA PRO A 72 -5.14 -0.64 30.67
C PRO A 72 -4.47 -1.02 32.01
N PRO A 73 -3.99 -2.26 32.18
CA PRO A 73 -3.27 -2.63 33.40
C PRO A 73 -1.97 -1.82 33.53
N PRO A 74 -1.55 -1.49 34.76
CA PRO A 74 -0.32 -0.73 34.99
C PRO A 74 0.90 -1.51 34.51
N VAL A 75 1.74 -0.82 33.74
CA VAL A 75 3.10 -1.26 33.39
C VAL A 75 3.89 -1.46 34.67
N VAL A 76 4.11 -2.72 35.05
CA VAL A 76 5.09 -3.07 36.07
C VAL A 76 6.47 -2.89 35.43
N VAL A 77 7.10 -1.76 35.74
CA VAL A 77 8.53 -1.53 35.50
C VAL A 77 9.29 -2.55 36.35
N GLN A 78 9.80 -3.59 35.70
CA GLN A 78 10.75 -4.51 36.30
C GLN A 78 12.08 -3.75 36.47
N PRO A 79 12.63 -3.60 37.69
CA PRO A 79 13.97 -3.05 37.85
C PRO A 79 15.00 -4.01 37.25
N ALA A 80 15.91 -3.46 36.46
CA ALA A 80 17.00 -4.19 35.83
C ALA A 80 17.87 -4.91 36.89
N PRO A 81 18.29 -6.16 36.65
CA PRO A 81 19.30 -6.80 37.48
C PRO A 81 20.64 -6.03 37.37
N PRO A 82 21.43 -5.95 38.46
CA PRO A 82 22.74 -5.31 38.40
C PRO A 82 23.67 -6.09 37.45
N PRO A 83 24.56 -5.39 36.72
CA PRO A 83 25.53 -6.06 35.85
C PRO A 83 26.48 -6.92 36.71
N PRO A 84 26.83 -8.14 36.26
CA PRO A 84 27.90 -8.92 36.89
C PRO A 84 29.23 -8.17 36.76
N ALA A 85 30.03 -8.23 37.83
CA ALA A 85 31.34 -7.59 37.93
C ALA A 85 32.25 -8.00 36.77
N LEU A 86 32.87 -6.99 36.15
CA LEU A 86 33.91 -7.17 35.15
C LEU A 86 35.08 -7.99 35.73
N PRO A 87 35.49 -9.10 35.11
CA PRO A 87 36.76 -9.73 35.43
C PRO A 87 37.93 -8.82 34.99
N ALA A 88 38.96 -8.78 35.82
CA ALA A 88 40.17 -7.96 35.63
C ALA A 88 40.82 -8.17 34.26
N PRO A 89 41.44 -7.14 33.67
CA PRO A 89 42.16 -7.28 32.40
C PRO A 89 43.39 -8.19 32.58
N PRO A 90 43.62 -9.15 31.68
CA PRO A 90 44.85 -9.93 31.68
C PRO A 90 46.07 -9.05 31.29
N PRO A 91 47.28 -9.42 31.73
CA PRO A 91 48.51 -8.69 31.44
C PRO A 91 48.83 -8.65 29.92
N PRO A 92 49.59 -7.63 29.45
CA PRO A 92 49.89 -7.47 28.04
C PRO A 92 50.78 -8.60 27.52
N ALA A 93 50.32 -9.28 26.48
CA ALA A 93 51.10 -10.24 25.71
C ALA A 93 52.06 -9.53 24.73
N PRO A 94 53.21 -10.15 24.37
CA PRO A 94 54.29 -9.56 23.57
C PRO A 94 53.88 -9.19 22.13
N PRO A 95 54.65 -8.32 21.45
CA PRO A 95 54.30 -7.79 20.13
C PRO A 95 54.26 -8.91 19.09
N GLN A 96 53.04 -9.26 18.65
CA GLN A 96 52.86 -10.06 17.46
C GLN A 96 52.96 -9.15 16.24
N ALA A 97 53.88 -9.50 15.35
CA ALA A 97 54.01 -8.89 14.04
C ALA A 97 52.70 -9.06 13.27
N GLU A 98 52.02 -7.94 12.99
CA GLU A 98 50.92 -7.87 12.04
C GLU A 98 51.42 -8.28 10.64
N PRO A 99 50.78 -9.27 9.97
CA PRO A 99 50.81 -9.27 8.52
C PRO A 99 50.04 -8.04 8.03
N PRO A 100 50.45 -7.41 6.91
CA PRO A 100 49.83 -6.17 6.45
C PRO A 100 48.33 -6.39 6.24
N ALA A 101 47.52 -5.68 7.03
CA ALA A 101 46.13 -5.46 6.72
C ALA A 101 46.06 -4.88 5.31
N SER A 102 45.70 -5.73 4.35
CA SER A 102 45.34 -5.31 3.01
C SER A 102 44.16 -4.35 3.14
N GLN A 103 44.46 -3.06 3.12
CA GLN A 103 43.52 -1.96 2.96
C GLN A 103 42.91 -2.06 1.56
N SER A 104 42.02 -3.04 1.35
CA SER A 104 41.17 -3.10 0.17
C SER A 104 40.13 -2.00 0.27
N LEU A 105 40.56 -0.83 -0.20
CA LEU A 105 39.85 0.31 -0.80
C LEU A 105 38.41 0.59 -0.32
N PRO A 106 38.10 1.85 0.09
CA PRO A 106 36.76 2.27 0.54
C PRO A 106 35.65 1.96 -0.49
N ALA A 107 35.97 1.96 -1.78
CA ALA A 107 35.05 1.65 -2.87
C ALA A 107 34.34 0.28 -2.76
N THR A 108 34.99 -0.73 -2.17
CA THR A 108 34.41 -2.07 -2.02
C THR A 108 33.40 -2.14 -0.87
N GLN A 109 33.63 -1.36 0.19
CA GLN A 109 32.74 -1.29 1.37
C GLN A 109 31.46 -0.51 1.04
N ASP A 110 31.58 0.57 0.27
CA ASP A 110 30.43 1.37 -0.18
C ASP A 110 29.51 0.56 -1.10
N ALA A 111 30.07 -0.21 -2.05
CA ALA A 111 29.28 -1.09 -2.91
C ALA A 111 28.55 -2.21 -2.14
N GLN A 112 29.20 -2.77 -1.10
CA GLN A 112 28.57 -3.79 -0.24
C GLN A 112 27.47 -3.21 0.63
N SER A 113 27.66 -2.02 1.19
CA SER A 113 26.65 -1.35 2.03
C SER A 113 25.41 -0.95 1.22
N GLN A 114 25.60 -0.45 0.00
CA GLN A 114 24.50 -0.16 -0.94
C GLN A 114 23.71 -1.43 -1.26
N LYS A 115 24.39 -2.52 -1.62
CA LYS A 115 23.72 -3.79 -1.92
C LYS A 115 22.94 -4.33 -0.73
N LYS A 116 23.47 -4.21 0.49
CA LYS A 116 22.76 -4.60 1.70
C LYS A 116 21.53 -3.73 1.93
N ALA A 117 21.62 -2.41 1.75
CA ALA A 117 20.48 -1.51 1.87
C ALA A 117 19.37 -1.84 0.84
N ASP A 118 19.75 -2.16 -0.39
CA ASP A 118 18.82 -2.61 -1.43
C ASP A 118 18.14 -3.94 -1.07
N ASP A 119 18.90 -4.90 -0.55
CA ASP A 119 18.37 -6.20 -0.14
C ASP A 119 17.44 -6.04 1.07
N ASP A 120 17.83 -5.25 2.08
CA ASP A 120 17.00 -4.93 3.24
C ASP A 120 15.68 -4.25 2.82
N LEU A 121 15.73 -3.33 1.85
CA LEU A 121 14.56 -2.64 1.31
C LEU A 121 13.63 -3.62 0.56
N LYS A 122 14.17 -4.54 -0.23
CA LYS A 122 13.38 -5.60 -0.89
C LYS A 122 12.75 -6.55 0.12
N THR A 123 13.49 -6.94 1.16
CA THR A 123 12.96 -7.80 2.23
C THR A 123 11.84 -7.10 2.99
N ALA A 124 12.00 -5.81 3.31
CA ALA A 124 10.96 -5.01 3.95
C ALA A 124 9.70 -4.90 3.07
N GLN A 125 9.86 -4.65 1.76
CA GLN A 125 8.74 -4.62 0.81
C GLN A 125 8.03 -5.98 0.71
N ALA A 126 8.77 -7.08 0.66
CA ALA A 126 8.20 -8.42 0.58
C ALA A 126 7.37 -8.75 1.83
N LEU A 127 7.81 -8.32 3.01
CA LEU A 127 7.05 -8.48 4.25
C LEU A 127 5.79 -7.59 4.26
N ALA A 128 5.91 -6.33 3.85
CA ALA A 128 4.76 -5.42 3.73
C ALA A 128 3.70 -5.96 2.76
N ALA A 129 4.11 -6.47 1.59
CA ALA A 129 3.22 -7.06 0.60
C ALA A 129 2.49 -8.30 1.14
N ARG A 130 3.15 -9.13 1.96
CA ARG A 130 2.50 -10.28 2.62
C ARG A 130 1.42 -9.83 3.61
N LEU A 131 1.72 -8.85 4.45
CA LEU A 131 0.74 -8.31 5.41
C LEU A 131 -0.44 -7.63 4.70
N GLU A 132 -0.18 -6.97 3.57
CA GLU A 132 -1.24 -6.41 2.72
C GLU A 132 -2.12 -7.48 2.09
N ALA A 133 -1.54 -8.57 1.60
CA ALA A 133 -2.28 -9.69 1.03
C ALA A 133 -3.21 -10.32 2.08
N GLU A 134 -2.75 -10.48 3.33
CA GLU A 134 -3.58 -10.98 4.43
C GLU A 134 -4.77 -10.06 4.71
N ARG A 135 -4.54 -8.73 4.78
CA ARG A 135 -5.62 -7.75 4.96
C ARG A 135 -6.61 -7.77 3.80
N GLN A 136 -6.12 -7.89 2.57
CA GLN A 136 -6.99 -8.01 1.39
C GLN A 136 -7.81 -9.29 1.43
N GLN A 137 -7.24 -10.39 1.92
CA GLN A 137 -7.94 -11.65 2.06
C GLN A 137 -9.08 -11.53 3.09
N ARG A 138 -8.81 -10.94 4.27
CA ARG A 138 -9.86 -10.64 5.26
C ARG A 138 -10.98 -9.78 4.68
N ARG A 139 -10.62 -8.76 3.89
CA ARG A 139 -11.60 -7.89 3.21
C ARG A 139 -12.41 -8.65 2.16
N ALA A 140 -11.77 -9.53 1.39
CA ALA A 140 -12.45 -10.34 0.37
C ALA A 140 -13.43 -11.34 1.01
N ASP A 141 -13.04 -11.98 2.11
CA ASP A 141 -13.90 -12.89 2.88
C ASP A 141 -15.09 -12.14 3.49
N ALA A 142 -14.86 -10.96 4.05
CA ALA A 142 -15.93 -10.10 4.57
C ALA A 142 -16.88 -9.65 3.46
N TRP A 143 -16.34 -9.30 2.29
CA TRP A 143 -17.12 -8.93 1.11
C TRP A 143 -18.01 -10.08 0.63
N ALA A 144 -17.46 -11.31 0.55
CA ALA A 144 -18.20 -12.49 0.13
C ALA A 144 -19.39 -12.81 1.05
N ARG A 145 -19.27 -12.50 2.35
CA ARG A 145 -20.37 -12.63 3.32
C ARG A 145 -21.40 -11.50 3.20
N TYR A 146 -20.95 -10.29 2.91
CA TYR A 146 -21.80 -9.10 2.80
C TYR A 146 -22.64 -9.08 1.51
N PHE A 147 -22.02 -9.34 0.36
CA PHE A 147 -22.68 -9.25 -0.93
C PHE A 147 -23.09 -10.63 -1.44
N GLN A 148 -24.39 -10.92 -1.34
CA GLN A 148 -25.00 -12.12 -1.93
C GLN A 148 -25.82 -11.72 -3.17
N PRO A 149 -25.29 -11.91 -4.39
CA PRO A 149 -26.04 -11.60 -5.60
C PRO A 149 -27.29 -12.47 -5.72
N SER A 150 -28.37 -11.86 -6.23
CA SER A 150 -29.60 -12.57 -6.56
C SER A 150 -29.30 -13.70 -7.58
N PRO A 151 -30.10 -14.78 -7.62
CA PRO A 151 -29.86 -15.90 -8.53
C PRO A 151 -29.85 -15.46 -10.01
N VAL A 152 -30.63 -14.44 -10.37
CA VAL A 152 -30.62 -13.86 -11.73
C VAL A 152 -29.25 -13.22 -12.04
N CYS A 153 -28.69 -12.46 -11.10
CA CYS A 153 -27.36 -11.84 -11.27
C CYS A 153 -26.20 -12.84 -11.21
N ARG A 154 -26.42 -14.04 -10.65
CA ARG A 154 -25.44 -15.13 -10.71
C ARG A 154 -25.43 -15.83 -12.07
N ALA A 155 -26.59 -15.92 -12.72
CA ALA A 155 -26.71 -16.52 -14.05
C ALA A 155 -26.16 -15.58 -15.15
N ASP A 156 -26.41 -14.28 -15.03
CA ASP A 156 -25.87 -13.27 -15.95
C ASP A 156 -25.37 -12.02 -15.19
N PRO A 157 -24.08 -11.97 -14.83
CA PRO A 157 -23.48 -10.85 -14.12
C PRO A 157 -23.22 -9.63 -15.02
N THR A 158 -23.34 -9.78 -16.34
CA THR A 158 -22.98 -8.74 -17.31
C THR A 158 -24.15 -7.79 -17.61
N THR A 159 -25.35 -8.15 -17.17
CA THR A 159 -26.50 -7.25 -17.25
C THR A 159 -26.25 -5.98 -16.45
N ARG A 160 -26.52 -4.83 -17.07
CA ARG A 160 -26.43 -3.50 -16.45
C ARG A 160 -27.00 -3.42 -15.01
N PRO A 161 -28.25 -3.88 -14.73
CA PRO A 161 -28.80 -3.78 -13.38
C PRO A 161 -28.01 -4.57 -12.33
N CYS A 162 -27.41 -5.71 -12.71
CA CYS A 162 -26.59 -6.51 -11.80
C CYS A 162 -25.22 -5.87 -11.54
N ALA A 163 -24.61 -5.29 -12.58
CA ALA A 163 -23.37 -4.51 -12.44
C ALA A 163 -23.58 -3.27 -11.55
N ASP A 164 -24.68 -2.54 -11.76
CA ASP A 164 -25.04 -1.37 -10.94
C ASP A 164 -25.27 -1.75 -9.47
N ALA A 165 -25.97 -2.87 -9.23
CA ALA A 165 -26.19 -3.40 -7.88
C ALA A 165 -24.89 -3.80 -7.18
N HIS A 166 -23.97 -4.46 -7.90
CA HIS A 166 -22.65 -4.81 -7.38
C HIS A 166 -21.84 -3.56 -7.00
N LEU A 167 -21.79 -2.55 -7.87
CA LEU A 167 -21.07 -1.30 -7.60
C LEU A 167 -21.68 -0.54 -6.43
N ALA A 168 -23.02 -0.48 -6.33
CA ALA A 168 -23.70 0.15 -5.21
C ALA A 168 -23.40 -0.55 -3.88
N ALA A 169 -23.42 -1.88 -3.87
CA ALA A 169 -23.06 -2.67 -2.69
C ALA A 169 -21.58 -2.48 -2.32
N ARG A 170 -20.69 -2.40 -3.31
CA ARG A 170 -19.25 -2.22 -3.08
C ARG A 170 -18.96 -0.89 -2.40
N LYS A 171 -19.58 0.19 -2.87
CA LYS A 171 -19.48 1.52 -2.25
C LYS A 171 -19.95 1.51 -0.80
N ARG A 172 -21.06 0.83 -0.50
CA ARG A 172 -21.60 0.73 0.88
C ARG A 172 -20.69 -0.09 1.78
N PHE A 173 -20.18 -1.22 1.29
CA PHE A 173 -19.23 -2.04 2.02
C PHE A 173 -17.95 -1.25 2.33
N ASP A 174 -17.37 -0.59 1.32
CA ASP A 174 -16.13 0.17 1.51
C ASP A 174 -16.30 1.36 2.48
N ALA A 175 -17.50 1.97 2.53
CA ALA A 175 -17.82 3.03 3.49
C ALA A 175 -18.00 2.53 4.93
N GLN A 176 -18.36 1.25 5.13
CA GLN A 176 -18.65 0.66 6.45
C GLN A 176 -17.57 -0.29 6.96
N TYR A 177 -16.73 -0.82 6.08
CA TYR A 177 -15.75 -1.84 6.41
C TYR A 177 -14.59 -1.27 7.20
N VAL A 178 -14.32 -1.88 8.36
CA VAL A 178 -13.18 -1.60 9.22
C VAL A 178 -12.46 -2.92 9.47
N ASP A 179 -11.19 -3.01 9.08
CA ASP A 179 -10.31 -4.15 9.37
C ASP A 179 -9.99 -4.11 10.88
N ARG A 180 -10.54 -5.06 11.64
CA ARG A 180 -10.40 -5.18 13.11
C ARG A 180 -9.66 -6.45 13.48
#